data_AF-A0A2D4KUE3-F1
#
_entry.id   AF-A0A2D4KUE3-F1
#
_cell.length_a   1.000
_cell.length_b   1.000
_cell.length_c   1.000
_cell.angle_alpha   90.00
_cell.angle_beta   90.00
_cell.angle_gamma   90.00
#
_symmetry.space_group_name_H-M   'P 1'
#
loop_
_entity.id
_entity.type
_entity.pdbx_description
1 polymer ?
#
loop_
_entity_poly.entity_id
_entity_poly.type
_entity_poly.pdbx_seq_one_letter_code
_entity_poly.pdbx_strand_id
1 'polypeptide(L)'
;MLDMGFEPQIRKIVDQIRPDRQTLMWSATWPKEVRQLAEDFLHDYVQINVGNLELSANHNILQIVDVCMENEKDHKLIQLMEEIMAEKENKTIIFVETKRRCDDLTRRMRRDGWPAMCIHGDKSQPERDWVLNEFRSGKAPI
;
A
#
# COMPACT_ATOMS: atom_id res chain seq x y z
N MET A 1 -10.67 -4.91 -2.10
CA MET A 1 -11.57 -6.01 -2.53
C MET A 1 -13.00 -5.79 -2.06
N LEU A 2 -13.22 -5.33 -0.83
CA LEU A 2 -14.55 -5.07 -0.27
C LEU A 2 -14.80 -3.58 0.04
N ASP A 3 -14.11 -2.68 -0.68
CA ASP A 3 -14.49 -1.25 -0.66
C ASP A 3 -15.63 -1.01 -1.66
N MET A 4 -16.25 0.17 -1.60
CA MET A 4 -17.36 0.55 -2.47
C MET A 4 -17.02 0.49 -3.98
N GLY A 5 -15.76 0.57 -4.36
CA GLY A 5 -15.32 0.51 -5.76
C GLY A 5 -15.17 -0.91 -6.30
N PHE A 6 -14.90 -1.91 -5.44
CA PHE A 6 -14.68 -3.30 -5.86
C PHE A 6 -15.88 -4.22 -5.61
N GLU A 7 -16.77 -3.88 -4.68
CA GLU A 7 -17.91 -4.72 -4.29
C GLU A 7 -18.74 -5.23 -5.49
N PRO A 8 -19.14 -4.39 -6.47
CA PRO A 8 -20.01 -4.86 -7.55
C PRO A 8 -19.32 -5.88 -8.45
N GLN A 9 -17.99 -5.75 -8.62
CA GLN A 9 -17.19 -6.67 -9.41
C GLN A 9 -17.04 -8.01 -8.69
N ILE A 10 -16.82 -7.99 -7.37
CA ILE A 10 -16.74 -9.21 -6.55
C ILE A 10 -18.07 -9.95 -6.58
N ARG A 11 -19.18 -9.26 -6.36
CA ARG A 11 -20.52 -9.88 -6.41
C ARG A 11 -20.78 -10.56 -7.75
N LYS A 12 -20.50 -9.87 -8.87
CA LYS A 12 -20.64 -10.43 -10.22
C LYS A 12 -19.83 -11.72 -10.44
N ILE A 13 -18.63 -11.81 -9.87
CA ILE A 13 -17.78 -13.01 -9.98
C ILE A 13 -18.33 -14.12 -9.08
N VAL A 14 -18.64 -13.79 -7.82
CA VAL A 14 -19.06 -14.76 -6.80
C VAL A 14 -20.42 -15.39 -7.11
N ASP A 15 -21.35 -14.63 -7.70
CA ASP A 15 -22.68 -15.11 -8.11
C ASP A 15 -22.61 -16.20 -9.20
N GLN A 16 -21.48 -16.32 -9.90
CA GLN A 16 -21.25 -17.37 -10.90
C GLN A 16 -20.62 -18.63 -10.29
N ILE A 17 -20.32 -18.64 -8.99
CA ILE A 17 -19.70 -19.75 -8.29
C ILE A 17 -20.78 -20.47 -7.47
N ARG A 18 -20.77 -21.81 -7.52
CA ARG A 18 -21.70 -22.65 -6.74
C ARG A 18 -21.77 -22.21 -5.26
N PRO A 19 -22.96 -22.24 -4.64
CA PRO A 19 -23.16 -21.72 -3.28
C PRO A 19 -22.48 -22.56 -2.18
N ASP A 20 -22.22 -23.83 -2.44
CA ASP A 20 -21.53 -24.76 -1.55
C ASP A 20 -20.00 -24.76 -1.72
N ARG A 21 -19.45 -23.66 -2.26
CA ARG A 21 -18.02 -23.40 -2.29
C ARG A 21 -17.49 -23.11 -0.89
N GLN A 22 -16.20 -23.35 -0.69
CA GLN A 22 -15.48 -22.78 0.45
C GLN A 22 -15.03 -21.35 0.11
N THR A 23 -15.44 -20.37 0.92
CA THR A 23 -14.96 -18.99 0.82
C THR A 23 -14.00 -18.71 1.98
N LEU A 24 -12.79 -18.23 1.67
CA LEU A 24 -11.81 -17.81 2.68
C LEU A 24 -11.43 -16.35 2.43
N MET A 25 -11.51 -15.52 3.46
CA MET A 25 -11.14 -14.10 3.42
C MET A 25 -9.99 -13.82 4.37
N TRP A 26 -9.05 -12.96 3.94
CA TRP A 26 -7.85 -12.61 4.69
C TRP A 26 -7.64 -11.10 4.62
N SER A 27 -7.38 -10.46 5.75
CA SER A 27 -7.02 -9.05 5.82
C SER A 27 -6.28 -8.75 7.11
N ALA A 28 -5.35 -7.80 7.07
CA ALA A 28 -4.75 -7.23 8.27
C ALA A 28 -5.71 -6.30 9.03
N THR A 29 -6.75 -5.79 8.35
CA THR A 29 -7.75 -4.88 8.91
C THR A 29 -9.16 -5.40 8.65
N TRP A 30 -10.03 -5.36 9.67
CA TRP A 30 -11.41 -5.87 9.59
C TRP A 30 -12.44 -4.86 10.15
N PRO A 31 -12.58 -3.70 9.49
CA PRO A 31 -13.46 -2.62 9.95
C PRO A 31 -14.94 -3.00 9.78
N LYS A 32 -15.84 -2.33 10.50
CA LYS A 32 -17.26 -2.74 10.60
C LYS A 32 -17.97 -2.76 9.24
N GLU A 33 -17.63 -1.84 8.35
CA GLU A 33 -18.24 -1.67 7.04
C GLU A 33 -17.98 -2.88 6.13
N VAL A 34 -16.80 -3.52 6.27
CA VAL A 34 -16.41 -4.70 5.50
C VAL A 34 -17.05 -5.97 6.06
N ARG A 35 -17.35 -6.02 7.36
CA ARG A 35 -17.95 -7.20 8.01
C ARG A 35 -19.31 -7.54 7.41
N GLN A 36 -20.17 -6.54 7.30
CA GLN A 36 -21.51 -6.72 6.78
C GLN A 36 -21.48 -7.16 5.31
N LEU A 37 -20.53 -6.66 4.54
CA LEU A 37 -20.36 -7.09 3.15
C LEU A 37 -19.76 -8.51 3.03
N ALA A 38 -18.91 -8.92 3.97
CA ALA A 38 -18.35 -10.27 3.98
C ALA A 38 -19.43 -11.34 4.24
N GLU A 39 -20.45 -11.02 5.04
CA GLU A 39 -21.59 -11.92 5.34
C GLU A 39 -22.38 -12.30 4.08
N ASP A 40 -22.45 -11.43 3.07
CA ASP A 40 -23.11 -11.75 1.79
C ASP A 40 -22.39 -12.86 1.00
N PHE A 41 -21.11 -13.10 1.28
CA PHE A 41 -20.26 -14.01 0.51
C PHE A 41 -19.85 -15.27 1.28
N LEU A 42 -20.15 -15.33 2.57
CA LEU A 42 -19.74 -16.36 3.53
C LEU A 42 -20.98 -17.12 4.06
N HIS A 43 -20.83 -18.42 4.32
CA HIS A 43 -21.86 -19.25 4.94
C HIS A 43 -21.24 -20.05 6.08
N ASP A 44 -21.89 -20.07 7.25
CA ASP A 44 -21.42 -20.76 8.48
C ASP A 44 -19.91 -20.61 8.74
N TYR A 45 -19.41 -19.38 8.62
CA TYR A 45 -17.98 -19.09 8.66
C TYR A 45 -17.44 -18.94 10.08
N VAL A 46 -16.13 -19.15 10.23
CA VAL A 46 -15.39 -18.91 11.47
C VAL A 46 -14.43 -17.75 11.25
N GLN A 47 -14.45 -16.78 12.17
CA GLN A 47 -13.47 -15.68 12.19
C GLN A 47 -12.38 -15.97 13.22
N ILE A 48 -11.12 -15.90 12.78
CA ILE A 48 -9.94 -16.03 13.63
C ILE A 48 -9.17 -14.72 13.56
N ASN A 49 -8.80 -14.16 14.71
CA ASN A 49 -7.98 -12.95 14.81
C ASN A 49 -6.69 -13.27 15.58
N VAL A 50 -5.57 -12.68 15.15
CA VAL A 50 -4.27 -12.78 15.83
C VAL A 50 -3.86 -11.37 16.24
N GLY A 51 -3.56 -11.16 17.53
CA GLY A 51 -3.25 -9.84 18.09
C GLY A 51 -4.47 -9.16 18.72
N ASN A 52 -4.50 -7.83 18.69
CA ASN A 52 -5.61 -7.06 19.26
C ASN A 52 -6.84 -7.09 18.33
N LEU A 53 -8.05 -7.05 18.91
CA LEU A 53 -9.31 -6.93 18.17
C LEU A 53 -9.50 -5.53 17.56
N GLU A 54 -8.84 -4.54 18.14
CA GLU A 54 -8.78 -3.18 17.60
C GLU A 54 -7.67 -3.05 16.55
N LEU A 55 -7.81 -2.03 15.68
CA LEU A 55 -6.81 -1.74 14.65
C LEU A 55 -5.45 -1.54 15.31
N SER A 56 -4.52 -2.45 15.02
CA SER A 56 -3.17 -2.43 15.57
C SER A 56 -2.15 -2.53 14.44
N ALA A 57 -1.17 -1.61 14.46
CA ALA A 57 0.00 -1.72 13.61
C ALA A 57 0.93 -2.82 14.15
N ASN A 58 1.84 -3.32 13.31
CA ASN A 58 2.85 -4.26 13.77
C ASN A 58 3.77 -3.58 14.81
N HIS A 59 3.89 -4.17 16.00
CA HIS A 59 4.65 -3.60 17.12
C HIS A 59 6.16 -3.50 16.87
N ASN A 60 6.69 -4.18 15.86
CA ASN A 60 8.10 -4.10 15.49
C ASN A 60 8.44 -2.85 14.66
N ILE A 61 7.44 -2.05 14.26
CA ILE A 61 7.64 -0.84 13.47
C ILE A 61 7.78 0.36 14.42
N LEU A 62 8.95 1.02 14.39
CA LEU A 62 9.11 2.33 15.01
C LEU A 62 8.26 3.35 14.24
N GLN A 63 7.28 3.95 14.91
CA GLN A 63 6.36 4.92 14.33
C GLN A 63 6.75 6.33 14.76
N ILE A 64 7.10 7.17 13.79
CA ILE A 64 7.48 8.57 14.00
C ILE A 64 6.49 9.45 13.23
N VAL A 65 5.99 10.50 13.88
CA VAL A 65 5.07 11.47 13.28
C VAL A 65 5.68 12.85 13.37
N ASP A 66 5.89 13.49 12.21
CA ASP A 66 6.37 14.87 12.11
C ASP A 66 5.22 15.78 11.66
N VAL A 67 4.79 16.67 12.56
CA VAL A 67 3.71 17.62 12.30
C VAL A 67 4.29 18.86 11.62
N CYS A 68 3.93 19.07 10.36
CA CYS A 68 4.46 20.15 9.54
C CYS A 68 3.41 20.72 8.58
N MET A 69 3.72 21.87 8.02
CA MET A 69 2.95 22.51 6.95
C MET A 69 3.25 21.84 5.61
N GLU A 70 2.31 21.91 4.67
CA GLU A 70 2.44 21.24 3.36
C GLU A 70 3.68 21.69 2.56
N ASN A 71 4.05 22.97 2.66
CA ASN A 71 5.22 23.55 1.99
C ASN A 71 6.56 23.12 2.60
N GLU A 72 6.56 22.53 3.79
CA GLU A 72 7.78 22.06 4.47
C GLU A 72 8.14 20.62 4.09
N LYS A 73 7.16 19.84 3.59
CA LYS A 73 7.31 18.41 3.31
C LYS A 73 8.46 18.10 2.37
N ASP A 74 8.65 18.92 1.33
CA ASP A 74 9.72 18.71 0.35
C ASP A 74 11.11 18.80 0.99
N HIS A 75 11.32 19.83 1.82
CA HIS A 75 12.59 20.03 2.51
C HIS A 75 12.85 18.93 3.55
N LYS A 76 11.82 18.60 4.35
CA LYS A 76 11.89 17.55 5.36
C LYS A 76 12.16 16.17 4.75
N LEU A 77 11.55 15.88 3.59
CA LEU A 77 11.82 14.64 2.87
C LEU A 77 13.28 14.55 2.44
N ILE A 78 13.86 15.62 1.89
CA ILE A 78 15.27 15.62 1.47
C ILE A 78 16.18 15.35 2.66
N GLN A 79 15.98 16.05 3.78
CA GLN A 79 16.75 15.82 5.02
C GLN A 79 16.64 14.37 5.50
N LEU A 80 15.42 13.82 5.52
CA LEU A 80 15.20 12.43 5.90
C LEU A 80 15.88 11.46 4.95
N MET A 81 15.85 11.72 3.63
CA MET A 81 16.51 10.87 2.65
C MET A 81 18.04 10.95 2.71
N GLU A 82 18.62 12.10 3.07
CA GLU A 82 20.06 12.24 3.31
C GLU A 82 20.52 11.33 4.46
N GLU A 83 19.77 11.30 5.57
CA GLU A 83 20.04 10.43 6.71
C GLU A 83 19.87 8.94 6.33
N ILE A 84 18.75 8.57 5.69
CA ILE A 84 18.46 7.19 5.33
C ILE A 84 19.49 6.65 4.33
N MET A 85 19.86 7.43 3.31
CA MET A 85 20.76 6.96 2.25
C MET A 85 22.23 6.87 2.69
N ALA A 86 22.59 7.47 3.83
CA ALA A 86 23.89 7.26 4.47
C ALA A 86 24.03 5.86 5.09
N GLU A 87 22.92 5.19 5.38
CA GLU A 87 22.91 3.83 5.93
C GLU A 87 23.06 2.76 4.85
N LYS A 88 23.63 1.61 5.25
CA LYS A 88 23.81 0.46 4.35
C LYS A 88 22.47 -0.17 3.95
N GLU A 89 21.51 -0.23 4.86
CA GLU A 89 20.17 -0.74 4.63
C GLU A 89 19.19 0.43 4.49
N ASN A 90 19.01 0.90 3.25
CA ASN A 90 18.33 2.17 2.96
C ASN A 90 17.12 2.04 2.03
N LYS A 91 16.60 0.81 1.85
CA LYS A 91 15.44 0.55 1.00
C LYS A 91 14.19 1.21 1.60
N THR A 92 13.58 2.12 0.83
CA THR A 92 12.55 3.06 1.31
C THR A 92 11.36 3.07 0.37
N ILE A 93 10.14 3.11 0.91
CA ILE A 93 8.91 3.35 0.13
C ILE A 93 8.30 4.67 0.58
N ILE A 94 8.08 5.58 -0.37
CA ILE A 94 7.44 6.88 -0.12
C ILE A 94 6.02 6.84 -0.67
N PHE A 95 5.02 6.90 0.22
CA PHE A 95 3.62 6.99 -0.17
C PHE A 95 3.19 8.44 -0.39
N VAL A 96 2.41 8.66 -1.45
CA VAL A 96 1.76 9.94 -1.75
C VAL A 96 0.31 9.72 -2.14
N GLU A 97 -0.51 10.76 -2.00
CA GLU A 97 -1.96 10.66 -2.15
C GLU A 97 -2.43 10.44 -3.60
N THR A 98 -1.77 11.07 -4.59
CA THR A 98 -2.26 11.04 -5.98
C THR A 98 -1.19 10.57 -6.95
N LYS A 99 -1.64 9.94 -8.05
CA LYS A 99 -0.80 9.50 -9.17
C LYS A 99 0.05 10.65 -9.74
N ARG A 100 -0.57 11.83 -9.88
CA ARG A 100 0.11 13.05 -10.34
C ARG A 100 1.24 13.46 -9.39
N ARG A 101 0.99 13.49 -8.07
CA ARG A 101 2.03 13.80 -7.08
C ARG A 101 3.14 12.75 -7.08
N CYS A 102 2.83 11.49 -7.34
CA CYS A 102 3.81 10.41 -7.46
C CYS A 102 4.79 10.67 -8.60
N ASP A 103 4.28 11.02 -9.77
CA ASP A 103 5.11 11.43 -10.91
C ASP A 103 5.91 12.71 -10.62
N ASP A 104 5.27 13.76 -10.10
CA ASP A 104 5.90 15.05 -9.87
C ASP A 104 7.04 14.96 -8.83
N LEU A 105 6.80 14.25 -7.72
CA LEU A 105 7.82 14.00 -6.70
C LEU A 105 8.99 13.20 -7.25
N THR A 106 8.71 12.11 -7.98
CA THR A 106 9.76 11.24 -8.53
C THR A 106 10.62 11.98 -9.55
N ARG A 107 10.01 12.80 -10.42
CA ARG A 107 10.77 13.64 -11.37
C ARG A 107 11.69 14.61 -10.65
N ARG A 108 11.21 15.25 -9.58
CA ARG A 108 12.03 16.17 -8.77
C ARG A 108 13.19 15.45 -8.12
N MET A 109 12.92 14.35 -7.42
CA MET A 109 13.96 13.52 -6.78
C MET A 109 15.02 13.06 -7.79
N ARG A 110 14.60 12.57 -8.96
CA ARG A 110 15.55 12.15 -10.01
C ARG A 110 16.37 13.30 -10.58
N ARG A 111 15.76 14.49 -10.74
CA ARG A 111 16.48 15.70 -11.20
C ARG A 111 17.57 16.10 -10.20
N ASP A 112 17.31 15.90 -8.91
CA ASP A 112 18.24 16.22 -7.84
C ASP A 112 19.23 15.07 -7.56
N GLY A 113 19.20 13.99 -8.38
CA GLY A 113 20.19 12.90 -8.37
C GLY A 113 19.80 11.66 -7.57
N TRP A 114 18.62 11.64 -6.94
CA TRP A 114 18.17 10.49 -6.15
C TRP A 114 17.78 9.29 -7.04
N PRO A 115 18.15 8.05 -6.66
CA PRO A 115 17.83 6.83 -7.42
C PRO A 115 16.37 6.38 -7.19
N ALA A 116 15.41 7.29 -7.41
CA ALA A 116 13.99 7.07 -7.16
C ALA A 116 13.22 6.59 -8.40
N MET A 117 12.27 5.68 -8.20
CA MET A 117 11.29 5.26 -9.20
C MET A 117 9.87 5.33 -8.64
N CYS A 118 8.86 5.34 -9.52
CA CYS A 118 7.46 5.37 -9.11
C CYS A 118 6.63 4.26 -9.73
N ILE A 119 5.61 3.86 -8.99
CA ILE A 119 4.60 2.89 -9.40
C ILE A 119 3.21 3.44 -9.05
N HIS A 120 2.31 3.52 -10.04
CA HIS A 120 0.92 3.92 -9.84
C HIS A 120 0.04 3.41 -10.99
N GLY A 121 -1.29 3.57 -10.86
CA GLY A 121 -2.27 2.99 -11.79
C GLY A 121 -2.28 3.56 -13.21
N ASP A 122 -1.57 4.67 -13.49
CA ASP A 122 -1.46 5.23 -14.85
C ASP A 122 -0.17 4.79 -15.57
N LYS A 123 0.72 4.05 -14.88
CA LYS A 123 1.87 3.39 -15.52
C LYS A 123 1.39 2.16 -16.27
N SER A 124 2.03 1.86 -17.39
CA SER A 124 1.78 0.60 -18.10
C SER A 124 2.15 -0.61 -17.23
N GLN A 125 1.48 -1.75 -17.44
CA GLN A 125 1.79 -2.95 -16.66
C GLN A 125 3.28 -3.38 -16.75
N PRO A 126 3.94 -3.35 -17.93
CA PRO A 126 5.36 -3.65 -18.01
C PRO A 126 6.25 -2.70 -17.20
N GLU A 127 5.93 -1.40 -17.16
CA GLU A 127 6.66 -0.44 -16.32
C GLU A 127 6.48 -0.74 -14.83
N ARG A 128 5.26 -1.07 -14.41
CA ARG A 128 4.95 -1.42 -13.02
C ARG A 128 5.74 -2.65 -12.57
N ASP A 129 5.77 -3.69 -13.41
CA ASP A 129 6.49 -4.93 -13.13
C ASP A 129 8.00 -4.70 -13.08
N TRP A 130 8.53 -3.90 -14.02
CA TRP A 130 9.94 -3.55 -14.06
C TRP A 130 10.37 -2.76 -12.80
N VAL A 131 9.64 -1.69 -12.45
CA VAL A 131 9.95 -0.88 -11.26
C VAL A 131 9.93 -1.74 -9.99
N LEU A 132 8.91 -2.59 -9.84
CA LEU A 132 8.78 -3.46 -8.67
C LEU A 132 9.91 -4.48 -8.59
N ASN A 133 10.36 -5.03 -9.72
CA ASN A 133 11.48 -5.97 -9.77
C ASN A 133 12.81 -5.30 -9.41
N GLU A 134 13.06 -4.10 -9.92
CA GLU A 134 14.26 -3.33 -9.60
C GLU A 134 14.28 -2.97 -8.10
N PHE A 135 13.13 -2.59 -7.51
CA PHE A 135 13.01 -2.36 -6.08
C PHE A 135 13.23 -3.63 -5.23
N ARG A 136 12.64 -4.76 -5.63
CA ARG A 136 12.85 -6.06 -4.96
C ARG A 136 14.31 -6.47 -4.99
N SER A 137 14.97 -6.34 -6.15
CA SER A 137 16.38 -6.68 -6.33
C SER A 137 17.35 -5.72 -5.61
N GLY A 138 16.88 -4.55 -5.18
CA GLY A 138 17.69 -3.53 -4.50
C GLY A 138 18.50 -2.63 -5.42
N LYS A 139 18.35 -2.76 -6.75
CA LYS A 139 19.01 -1.88 -7.73
C LYS A 139 18.47 -0.45 -7.68
N ALA A 140 17.21 -0.29 -7.30
CA ALA A 140 16.61 1.00 -6.96
C ALA A 140 16.12 0.94 -5.51
N PRO A 141 16.77 1.68 -4.59
CA PRO A 141 16.41 1.65 -3.18
C PRO A 141 15.20 2.53 -2.82
N ILE A 142 14.75 3.41 -3.74
CA ILE A 142 13.64 4.37 -3.53
C ILE A 142 12.56 4.18 -4.59
#